data_AF-A0A1M3MF03-F1
#
_entry.id   AF-A0A1M3MF03-F1
#
_cell.length_a   1.000
_cell.length_b   1.000
_cell.length_c   1.000
_cell.angle_alpha   90.00
_cell.angle_beta   90.00
_cell.angle_gamma   90.00
#
_symmetry.space_group_name_H-M   'P 1'
#
loop_
_entity.id
_entity.type
_entity.pdbx_description
1 polymer ?
#
loop_
_entity_poly.entity_id
_entity_poly.type
_entity_poly.pdbx_seq_one_letter_code
_entity_poly.pdbx_strand_id
1 'polypeptide(L)'
;MSKEISLFSDYHTKENSLTNHCGLILKLLYEENPTSFEEAISSLTSTNFIINPTFEQQVRKETSVPDLVIEQKSFSIFFETKRTDWFYSDQINRHLEGFKKNVDYNILFLLSNFEIDNPEEKYQQQIQIAKSLDIILVPISFEEFVETLESVDSSDVFKKFLVEFRAYLDRNGYFFPSWRYLLEVVNCASTIHEVHEKNVFMCPNTGGVYSHRRAKYFGGYKWKNVKFIHEIKAVVVIEKNYDSEYIQWNNSNYTDSELIQEAKEKILLWDYRIEEIKNNGLQVFLLDNPYEVNFKKTSKGGLYGNKKYFWDLAKELNATNSKELANGIVKKNLSWK
;
A
#
# COMPACT_ATOMS: atom_id res chain seq x y z
N MET A 1 24.60 -15.98 -10.90
CA MET A 1 23.88 -17.14 -11.45
C MET A 1 22.40 -16.79 -11.48
N SER A 2 21.77 -16.83 -12.65
CA SER A 2 20.31 -16.71 -12.78
C SER A 2 19.63 -17.95 -12.19
N LYS A 3 18.48 -17.77 -11.56
CA LYS A 3 17.61 -18.85 -11.08
C LYS A 3 16.27 -18.74 -11.80
N GLU A 4 15.68 -19.89 -12.15
CA GLU A 4 14.34 -19.91 -12.74
C GLU A 4 13.27 -19.55 -11.72
N ILE A 5 12.14 -19.03 -12.21
CA ILE A 5 10.94 -18.84 -11.40
C ILE A 5 10.41 -20.21 -10.98
N SER A 6 10.26 -20.40 -9.67
CA SER A 6 9.89 -21.69 -9.08
C SER A 6 8.84 -21.52 -7.98
N LEU A 7 7.94 -22.50 -7.89
CA LEU A 7 7.02 -22.68 -6.75
C LEU A 7 7.77 -22.91 -5.44
N PHE A 8 8.90 -23.63 -5.52
CA PHE A 8 9.75 -23.98 -4.38
C PHE A 8 11.08 -23.23 -4.53
N SER A 9 11.09 -21.96 -4.12
CA SER A 9 12.26 -21.10 -4.22
C SER A 9 13.00 -20.97 -2.90
N ASP A 10 14.32 -21.17 -2.89
CA ASP A 10 15.16 -21.04 -1.69
C ASP A 10 15.76 -19.63 -1.54
N TYR A 11 14.98 -18.58 -1.80
CA TYR A 11 15.46 -17.21 -1.64
C TYR A 11 15.54 -16.82 -0.16
N HIS A 12 16.69 -16.29 0.27
CA HIS A 12 16.88 -15.82 1.64
C HIS A 12 16.44 -14.37 1.87
N THR A 13 16.45 -13.53 0.84
CA THR A 13 15.99 -12.14 0.95
C THR A 13 14.50 -12.05 0.66
N LYS A 14 13.79 -11.30 1.50
CA LYS A 14 12.34 -11.07 1.35
C LYS A 14 11.97 -10.47 -0.01
N GLU A 15 12.83 -9.59 -0.54
CA GLU A 15 12.64 -8.95 -1.84
C GLU A 15 12.72 -9.96 -2.99
N ASN A 16 13.73 -10.83 -3.02
CA ASN A 16 13.84 -11.84 -4.08
C ASN A 16 12.70 -12.87 -4.03
N SER A 17 12.24 -13.24 -2.83
CA SER A 17 11.05 -14.08 -2.67
C SER A 17 9.80 -13.39 -3.22
N LEU A 18 9.63 -12.09 -2.95
CA LEU A 18 8.53 -11.29 -3.48
C LEU A 18 8.56 -11.20 -5.01
N THR A 19 9.72 -10.90 -5.60
CA THR A 19 9.93 -10.90 -7.05
C THR A 19 9.58 -12.26 -7.66
N ASN A 20 10.04 -13.35 -7.04
CA ASN A 20 9.73 -14.71 -7.51
C ASN A 20 8.22 -14.99 -7.50
N HIS A 21 7.50 -14.59 -6.45
CA HIS A 21 6.05 -14.79 -6.39
C HIS A 21 5.30 -13.96 -7.44
N CYS A 22 5.72 -12.71 -7.69
CA CYS A 22 5.15 -11.89 -8.76
C CYS A 22 5.37 -12.54 -10.14
N GLY A 23 6.59 -12.98 -10.41
CA GLY A 23 6.93 -13.70 -11.64
C GLY A 23 6.20 -15.03 -11.77
N LEU A 24 5.98 -15.75 -10.67
CA LEU A 24 5.26 -17.01 -10.65
C LEU A 24 3.79 -16.83 -11.06
N ILE A 25 3.11 -15.82 -10.53
CA ILE A 25 1.71 -15.55 -10.90
C ILE A 25 1.61 -15.19 -12.39
N LEU A 26 2.53 -14.37 -12.91
CA LEU A 26 2.56 -14.06 -14.35
C LEU A 26 2.84 -15.30 -15.21
N LYS A 27 3.76 -16.16 -14.77
CA LYS A 27 4.06 -17.42 -15.45
C LYS A 27 2.83 -18.32 -15.50
N LEU A 28 2.12 -18.48 -14.38
CA LEU A 28 0.89 -19.27 -14.31
C LEU A 28 -0.21 -18.69 -15.22
N LEU A 29 -0.37 -17.36 -15.26
CA LEU A 29 -1.33 -16.71 -16.14
C LEU A 29 -1.00 -16.99 -17.62
N TYR A 30 0.26 -16.83 -18.01
CA TYR A 30 0.70 -17.07 -19.39
C TYR A 30 0.56 -18.53 -19.81
N GLU A 31 0.94 -19.47 -18.93
CA GLU A 31 0.83 -20.92 -19.20
C GLU A 31 -0.64 -21.37 -19.32
N GLU A 32 -1.55 -20.71 -18.62
CA GLU A 32 -2.98 -20.97 -18.72
C GLU A 32 -3.62 -20.33 -19.95
N ASN A 33 -3.45 -19.01 -20.10
CA ASN A 33 -4.07 -18.23 -21.16
C ASN A 33 -3.15 -17.06 -21.61
N PRO A 34 -2.41 -17.24 -22.73
CA PRO A 34 -1.57 -16.19 -23.30
C PRO A 34 -2.35 -14.90 -23.62
N THR A 35 -3.60 -15.00 -24.06
CA THR A 35 -4.43 -13.80 -24.34
C THR A 35 -4.70 -13.00 -23.08
N SER A 36 -4.97 -13.66 -21.95
CA SER A 36 -5.15 -12.96 -20.67
C SER A 36 -3.87 -12.30 -20.18
N PHE A 37 -2.72 -12.92 -20.42
CA PHE A 37 -1.43 -12.29 -20.17
C PHE A 37 -1.22 -11.05 -21.06
N GLU A 38 -1.58 -11.14 -22.35
CA GLU A 38 -1.56 -10.02 -23.28
C GLU A 38 -2.44 -8.85 -22.82
N GLU A 39 -3.67 -9.14 -22.39
CA GLU A 39 -4.61 -8.17 -21.83
C GLU A 39 -4.07 -7.53 -20.54
N ALA A 40 -3.51 -8.33 -19.64
CA ALA A 40 -2.95 -7.83 -18.38
C ALA A 40 -1.80 -6.85 -18.64
N ILE A 41 -0.82 -7.22 -19.48
CA ILE A 41 0.30 -6.34 -19.81
C ILE A 41 -0.19 -5.09 -20.56
N SER A 42 -1.12 -5.24 -21.50
CA SER A 42 -1.71 -4.10 -22.23
C SER A 42 -2.40 -3.10 -21.30
N SER A 43 -3.12 -3.61 -20.30
CA SER A 43 -3.80 -2.79 -19.28
C SER A 43 -2.78 -2.05 -18.41
N LEU A 44 -1.75 -2.75 -17.91
CA LEU A 44 -0.71 -2.15 -17.09
C LEU A 44 0.12 -1.09 -17.82
N THR A 45 0.38 -1.25 -19.11
CA THR A 45 1.14 -0.26 -19.89
C THR A 45 0.29 0.78 -20.57
N SER A 46 -1.04 0.61 -20.58
CA SER A 46 -1.96 1.40 -21.42
C SER A 46 -1.55 1.40 -22.91
N THR A 47 -0.96 0.31 -23.39
CA THR A 47 -0.55 0.14 -24.80
C THR A 47 -1.09 -1.14 -25.38
N ASN A 48 -1.28 -1.18 -26.71
CA ASN A 48 -1.65 -2.42 -27.40
C ASN A 48 -0.44 -3.36 -27.51
N PHE A 49 -0.23 -4.16 -26.47
CA PHE A 49 0.79 -5.20 -26.40
C PHE A 49 0.23 -6.46 -27.07
N ILE A 50 0.99 -7.06 -27.99
CA ILE A 50 0.54 -8.23 -28.75
C ILE A 50 1.64 -9.28 -28.67
N ILE A 51 1.31 -10.46 -28.14
CA ILE A 51 2.21 -11.60 -28.05
C ILE A 51 1.87 -12.68 -29.05
N ASN A 52 0.62 -12.76 -29.49
CA ASN A 52 0.20 -13.83 -30.38
C ASN A 52 0.82 -13.65 -31.78
N PRO A 53 1.23 -14.75 -32.44
CA PRO A 53 1.69 -14.66 -33.83
C PRO A 53 0.58 -14.15 -34.75
N THR A 54 0.95 -13.28 -35.68
CA THR A 54 0.08 -12.79 -36.74
C THR A 54 0.29 -13.61 -38.01
N PHE A 55 -0.81 -13.94 -38.69
CA PHE A 55 -0.84 -14.75 -39.90
C PHE A 55 -1.37 -13.89 -41.05
N GLU A 56 -0.54 -13.67 -42.07
CA GLU A 56 -0.87 -12.82 -43.21
C GLU A 56 -0.56 -13.52 -44.53
N GLN A 57 -1.34 -13.26 -45.58
CA GLN A 57 -1.13 -13.84 -46.91
C GLN A 57 -0.77 -12.76 -47.93
N GLN A 58 0.09 -13.11 -48.89
CA GLN A 58 0.51 -12.24 -50.01
C GLN A 58 1.07 -10.88 -49.57
N VAL A 59 1.83 -10.86 -48.47
CA VAL A 59 2.43 -9.62 -47.97
C VAL A 59 3.63 -9.25 -48.85
N ARG A 60 3.56 -8.11 -49.51
CA ARG A 60 4.69 -7.59 -50.30
C ARG A 60 5.77 -7.07 -49.36
N LYS A 61 6.87 -7.83 -49.19
CA LYS A 61 8.07 -7.39 -48.49
C LYS A 61 9.02 -6.74 -49.51
N GLU A 62 10.08 -6.07 -49.04
CA GLU A 62 10.98 -5.25 -49.89
C GLU A 62 11.62 -6.04 -51.05
N THR A 63 11.88 -7.34 -50.85
CA THR A 63 12.62 -8.18 -51.79
C THR A 63 11.83 -9.39 -52.31
N SER A 64 10.67 -9.70 -51.75
CA SER A 64 9.86 -10.85 -52.13
C SER A 64 8.39 -10.69 -51.71
N VAL A 65 7.50 -11.49 -52.29
CA VAL A 65 6.11 -11.61 -51.86
C VAL A 65 5.90 -13.03 -51.36
N PRO A 66 6.17 -13.32 -50.07
CA PRO A 66 5.83 -14.60 -49.49
C PRO A 66 4.32 -14.86 -49.55
N ASP A 67 3.94 -16.10 -49.86
CA ASP A 67 2.54 -16.53 -49.92
C ASP A 67 1.87 -16.53 -48.53
N LEU A 68 2.63 -16.87 -47.48
CA LEU A 68 2.22 -16.86 -46.08
C LEU A 68 3.34 -16.28 -45.22
N VAL A 69 2.98 -15.38 -44.32
CA VAL A 69 3.86 -14.81 -43.29
C VAL A 69 3.27 -15.13 -41.94
N ILE A 70 4.09 -15.74 -41.08
CA ILE A 70 3.78 -15.96 -39.66
C ILE A 70 4.87 -15.24 -38.88
N GLU A 71 4.52 -14.13 -38.25
CA GLU A 71 5.44 -13.28 -37.51
C GLU A 71 4.93 -13.08 -36.08
N GLN A 72 5.83 -13.00 -35.11
CA GLN A 72 5.50 -12.70 -33.72
C GLN A 72 6.33 -11.48 -33.30
N LYS A 73 5.67 -10.50 -32.69
CA LYS A 73 6.37 -9.34 -32.13
C LYS A 73 7.25 -9.78 -30.97
N SER A 74 8.48 -9.31 -30.99
CA SER A 74 9.48 -9.55 -29.95
C SER A 74 9.22 -8.64 -28.75
N PHE A 75 9.45 -9.15 -27.54
CA PHE A 75 9.30 -8.35 -26.32
C PHE A 75 10.40 -8.63 -25.30
N SER A 76 10.65 -7.65 -24.45
CA SER A 76 11.50 -7.75 -23.27
C SER A 76 10.82 -6.97 -22.15
N ILE A 77 10.46 -7.67 -21.07
CA ILE A 77 9.79 -7.09 -19.91
C ILE A 77 10.68 -7.28 -18.69
N PHE A 78 11.12 -6.18 -18.08
CA PHE A 78 11.90 -6.18 -16.86
C PHE A 78 11.02 -5.73 -15.69
N PHE A 79 11.19 -6.39 -14.54
CA PHE A 79 10.56 -5.99 -13.28
C PHE A 79 11.65 -5.66 -12.27
N GLU A 80 11.63 -4.44 -11.74
CA GLU A 80 12.35 -4.10 -10.52
C GLU A 80 11.33 -4.06 -9.38
N THR A 81 11.46 -4.97 -8.41
CA THR A 81 10.52 -5.08 -7.29
C THR A 81 11.17 -4.53 -6.02
N LYS A 82 10.48 -3.61 -5.33
CA LYS A 82 10.92 -3.08 -4.05
C LYS A 82 9.84 -3.23 -2.99
N ARG A 83 10.25 -3.52 -1.77
CA ARG A 83 9.33 -3.54 -0.61
C ARG A 83 8.91 -2.14 -0.14
N THR A 84 9.68 -1.12 -0.53
CA THR A 84 9.46 0.30 -0.24
C THR A 84 9.43 1.09 -1.53
N ASP A 85 8.75 2.22 -1.57
CA ASP A 85 8.53 3.04 -2.76
C ASP A 85 9.78 3.77 -3.31
N TRP A 86 10.99 3.37 -2.89
CA TRP A 86 12.24 4.05 -3.20
C TRP A 86 13.05 3.29 -4.26
N PHE A 87 13.05 3.85 -5.47
CA PHE A 87 13.91 3.45 -6.58
C PHE A 87 14.94 4.56 -6.86
N TYR A 88 16.23 4.22 -6.83
CA TYR A 88 17.31 5.16 -7.15
C TYR A 88 17.36 5.43 -8.66
N SER A 89 17.45 6.70 -9.06
CA SER A 89 17.50 7.10 -10.48
C SER A 89 18.65 6.43 -11.24
N ASP A 90 19.84 6.31 -10.63
CA ASP A 90 20.99 5.62 -11.24
C ASP A 90 20.74 4.12 -11.45
N GLN A 91 19.91 3.50 -10.61
CA GLN A 91 19.52 2.11 -10.82
C GLN A 91 18.57 2.00 -12.02
N ILE A 92 17.56 2.86 -12.10
CA ILE A 92 16.62 2.90 -13.22
C ILE A 92 17.36 3.12 -14.53
N ASN A 93 18.27 4.11 -14.60
CA ASN A 93 19.05 4.40 -15.80
C ASN A 93 19.87 3.19 -16.27
N ARG A 94 20.51 2.47 -15.35
CA ARG A 94 21.23 1.22 -15.67
C ARG A 94 20.30 0.13 -16.21
N HIS A 95 19.07 0.03 -15.72
CA HIS A 95 18.08 -0.90 -16.27
C HIS A 95 17.67 -0.50 -17.69
N LEU A 96 17.46 0.79 -17.96
CA LEU A 96 17.13 1.31 -19.29
C LEU A 96 18.24 1.02 -20.31
N GLU A 97 19.51 1.18 -19.92
CA GLU A 97 20.65 0.83 -20.78
C GLU A 97 20.79 -0.68 -21.04
N GLY A 98 20.21 -1.51 -20.18
CA GLY A 98 20.27 -2.98 -20.27
C GLY A 98 19.33 -3.59 -21.31
N PHE A 99 18.41 -2.81 -21.91
CA PHE A 99 17.49 -3.32 -22.92
C PHE A 99 18.19 -3.62 -24.25
N LYS A 100 17.70 -4.65 -24.94
CA LYS A 100 18.17 -4.98 -26.28
C LYS A 100 17.60 -3.98 -27.28
N LYS A 101 18.45 -3.56 -28.22
CA LYS A 101 18.02 -2.79 -29.40
C LYS A 101 17.27 -3.70 -30.37
N ASN A 102 16.31 -3.14 -31.11
CA ASN A 102 15.49 -3.84 -32.11
C ASN A 102 14.54 -4.91 -31.55
N VAL A 103 13.91 -4.63 -30.41
CA VAL A 103 12.81 -5.42 -29.86
C VAL A 103 11.52 -4.60 -30.01
N ASP A 104 10.41 -5.21 -30.41
CA ASP A 104 9.16 -4.49 -30.69
C ASP A 104 8.53 -3.89 -29.43
N TYR A 105 8.71 -4.54 -28.28
CA TYR A 105 8.24 -4.05 -26.98
C TYR A 105 9.33 -4.15 -25.92
N ASN A 106 9.82 -3.00 -25.42
CA ASN A 106 10.66 -2.92 -24.24
C ASN A 106 9.88 -2.29 -23.10
N ILE A 107 9.66 -3.03 -22.00
CA ILE A 107 8.84 -2.60 -20.87
C ILE A 107 9.63 -2.76 -19.57
N LEU A 108 9.67 -1.72 -18.74
CA LEU A 108 10.23 -1.74 -17.39
C LEU A 108 9.16 -1.40 -16.36
N PHE A 109 8.79 -2.38 -15.55
CA PHE A 109 7.92 -2.18 -14.39
C PHE A 109 8.73 -1.86 -13.14
N LEU A 110 8.37 -0.78 -12.45
CA LEU A 110 8.83 -0.48 -11.09
C LEU A 110 7.71 -0.90 -10.13
N LEU A 111 7.79 -2.12 -9.60
CA LEU A 111 6.75 -2.72 -8.77
C LEU A 111 7.02 -2.50 -7.28
N SER A 112 6.15 -1.77 -6.59
CA SER A 112 6.32 -1.53 -5.15
C SER A 112 5.03 -1.26 -4.39
N ASN A 113 5.13 -1.15 -3.07
CA ASN A 113 4.08 -0.57 -2.25
C ASN A 113 4.25 0.94 -2.23
N PHE A 114 3.78 1.62 -3.30
CA PHE A 114 3.84 3.07 -3.39
C PHE A 114 3.01 3.73 -2.28
N GLU A 115 3.65 4.55 -1.45
CA GLU A 115 2.96 5.41 -0.49
C GLU A 115 2.54 6.75 -1.11
N ILE A 116 2.28 6.81 -2.42
CA ILE A 116 1.85 8.03 -3.11
C ILE A 116 0.74 7.68 -4.09
N ASP A 117 -0.19 8.62 -4.29
CA ASP A 117 -1.39 8.36 -5.09
C ASP A 117 -1.09 8.36 -6.61
N ASN A 118 -0.03 9.07 -7.04
CA ASN A 118 0.41 9.08 -8.44
C ASN A 118 1.92 8.80 -8.56
N PRO A 119 2.33 7.52 -8.61
CA PRO A 119 3.74 7.18 -8.70
C PRO A 119 4.40 7.61 -10.01
N GLU A 120 3.63 7.84 -11.08
CA GLU A 120 4.14 8.37 -12.34
C GLU A 120 4.74 9.77 -12.19
N GLU A 121 4.15 10.63 -11.36
CA GLU A 121 4.68 11.98 -11.10
C GLU A 121 6.06 11.94 -10.46
N LYS A 122 6.28 11.02 -9.51
CA LYS A 122 7.58 10.83 -8.85
C LYS A 122 8.68 10.41 -9.83
N TYR A 123 8.33 9.64 -10.85
CA TYR A 123 9.27 9.10 -11.85
C TYR A 123 9.17 9.75 -13.23
N GLN A 124 8.51 10.91 -13.34
CA GLN A 124 8.22 11.55 -14.62
C GLN A 124 9.49 11.77 -15.47
N GLN A 125 10.60 12.17 -14.83
CA GLN A 125 11.87 12.37 -15.54
C GLN A 125 12.39 11.07 -16.15
N GLN A 126 12.36 9.97 -15.40
CA GLN A 126 12.81 8.66 -15.86
C GLN A 126 11.87 8.09 -16.93
N ILE A 127 10.57 8.34 -16.83
CA ILE A 127 9.59 7.99 -17.86
C ILE A 127 9.92 8.69 -19.19
N GLN A 128 10.29 9.98 -19.16
CA GLN A 128 10.69 10.70 -20.37
C GLN A 128 11.98 10.15 -20.98
N ILE A 129 12.98 9.82 -20.14
CA ILE A 129 14.23 9.20 -20.59
C ILE A 129 13.94 7.84 -21.24
N ALA A 130 13.14 6.99 -20.60
CA ALA A 130 12.74 5.70 -21.13
C ALA A 130 12.03 5.84 -22.48
N LYS A 131 11.11 6.80 -22.60
CA LYS A 131 10.41 7.08 -23.85
C LYS A 131 11.34 7.49 -25.00
N SER A 132 12.41 8.26 -24.71
CA SER A 132 13.42 8.60 -25.74
C SER A 132 14.23 7.39 -26.23
N LEU A 133 14.24 6.31 -25.45
CA LEU A 133 14.92 5.05 -25.76
C LEU A 133 13.95 3.99 -26.32
N ASP A 134 12.69 4.36 -26.60
CA ASP A 134 11.62 3.45 -27.02
C ASP A 134 11.35 2.34 -25.97
N ILE A 135 11.39 2.72 -24.69
CA ILE A 135 11.11 1.87 -23.53
C ILE A 135 9.90 2.42 -22.79
N ILE A 136 8.95 1.56 -22.48
CA ILE A 136 7.78 1.88 -21.65
C ILE A 136 8.16 1.65 -20.18
N LEU A 137 8.33 2.72 -19.41
CA LEU A 137 8.56 2.64 -17.97
C LEU A 137 7.24 2.88 -17.23
N VAL A 138 6.85 1.93 -16.36
CA VAL A 138 5.60 1.99 -15.60
C VAL A 138 5.85 1.76 -14.12
N PRO A 139 5.68 2.78 -13.27
CA PRO A 139 5.57 2.61 -11.84
C PRO A 139 4.20 2.00 -11.48
N ILE A 140 4.19 0.83 -10.86
CA ILE A 140 2.98 0.05 -10.58
C ILE A 140 2.93 -0.37 -9.11
N SER A 141 1.75 -0.25 -8.50
CA SER A 141 1.54 -0.75 -7.13
C SER A 141 1.23 -2.25 -7.09
N PHE A 142 1.49 -2.93 -5.97
CA PHE A 142 1.02 -4.32 -5.81
C PHE A 142 -0.52 -4.44 -5.84
N GLU A 143 -1.25 -3.39 -5.45
CA GLU A 143 -2.73 -3.37 -5.56
C GLU A 143 -3.16 -3.38 -7.02
N GLU A 144 -2.69 -2.40 -7.78
CA GLU A 144 -2.95 -2.30 -9.21
C GLU A 144 -2.53 -3.56 -9.97
N PHE A 145 -1.36 -4.11 -9.66
CA PHE A 145 -0.90 -5.36 -10.24
C PHE A 145 -1.88 -6.51 -10.04
N VAL A 146 -2.39 -6.70 -8.82
CA VAL A 146 -3.35 -7.78 -8.54
C VAL A 146 -4.73 -7.47 -9.10
N GLU A 147 -5.22 -6.24 -8.98
CA GLU A 147 -6.53 -5.82 -9.52
C GLU A 147 -6.57 -6.01 -11.04
N THR A 148 -5.48 -5.71 -11.76
CA THR A 148 -5.39 -5.98 -13.20
C THR A 148 -5.44 -7.47 -13.50
N LEU A 149 -4.73 -8.31 -12.73
CA LEU A 149 -4.78 -9.77 -12.89
C LEU A 149 -6.14 -10.37 -12.52
N GLU A 150 -6.90 -9.74 -11.62
CA GLU A 150 -8.27 -10.13 -11.27
C GLU A 150 -9.27 -9.74 -12.38
N SER A 151 -8.94 -8.74 -13.19
CA SER A 151 -9.83 -8.19 -14.22
C SER A 151 -9.83 -8.97 -15.54
N VAL A 152 -8.76 -9.72 -15.83
CA VAL A 152 -8.63 -10.51 -17.06
C VAL A 152 -9.39 -11.83 -16.96
N ASP A 153 -9.82 -12.37 -18.09
CA ASP A 153 -10.49 -13.68 -18.09
C ASP A 153 -9.51 -14.78 -17.66
N SER A 154 -9.93 -15.64 -16.73
CA SER A 154 -9.08 -16.71 -16.20
C SER A 154 -9.90 -17.83 -15.59
N SER A 155 -9.27 -19.00 -15.48
CA SER A 155 -9.83 -20.17 -14.84
C SER A 155 -10.05 -19.98 -13.34
N ASP A 156 -10.95 -20.78 -12.78
CA ASP A 156 -11.16 -20.85 -11.32
C ASP A 156 -9.91 -21.33 -10.57
N VAL A 157 -9.00 -22.03 -11.25
CA VAL A 157 -7.74 -22.50 -10.65
C VAL A 157 -6.78 -21.33 -10.47
N PHE A 158 -6.58 -20.51 -11.51
CA PHE A 158 -5.77 -19.29 -11.40
C PHE A 158 -6.32 -18.32 -10.36
N LYS A 159 -7.65 -18.12 -10.33
CA LYS A 159 -8.30 -17.26 -9.32
C LYS A 159 -7.99 -17.70 -7.89
N LYS A 160 -7.90 -19.01 -7.62
CA LYS A 160 -7.49 -19.52 -6.29
C LYS A 160 -6.05 -19.16 -5.96
N PHE A 161 -5.12 -19.31 -6.92
CA PHE A 161 -3.73 -18.88 -6.73
C PHE A 161 -3.62 -17.37 -6.49
N LEU A 162 -4.41 -16.58 -7.22
CA LEU A 162 -4.44 -15.13 -7.07
C LEU A 162 -4.96 -14.71 -5.69
N VAL A 163 -5.99 -15.37 -5.17
CA VAL A 163 -6.49 -15.17 -3.79
C VAL A 163 -5.42 -15.51 -2.75
N GLU A 164 -4.68 -16.61 -2.93
CA GLU A 164 -3.59 -16.96 -2.01
C GLU A 164 -2.42 -15.97 -2.09
N PHE A 165 -2.05 -15.53 -3.30
CA PHE A 165 -1.04 -14.52 -3.52
C PHE A 165 -1.44 -13.19 -2.89
N ARG A 166 -2.71 -12.78 -3.04
CA ARG A 166 -3.29 -11.62 -2.38
C ARG A 166 -3.16 -11.74 -0.86
N ALA A 167 -3.61 -12.85 -0.28
CA ALA A 167 -3.47 -13.08 1.15
C ALA A 167 -1.99 -13.11 1.61
N TYR A 168 -1.06 -13.54 0.76
CA TYR A 168 0.38 -13.43 1.03
C TYR A 168 0.86 -11.98 1.07
N LEU A 169 0.53 -11.18 0.06
CA LEU A 169 0.91 -9.76 0.01
C LEU A 169 0.32 -8.98 1.18
N ASP A 170 -0.95 -9.22 1.53
CA ASP A 170 -1.64 -8.61 2.67
C ASP A 170 -0.94 -8.94 4.00
N ARG A 171 -0.65 -10.22 4.25
CA ARG A 171 0.03 -10.68 5.47
C ARG A 171 1.40 -10.05 5.65
N ASN A 172 2.07 -9.71 4.55
CA ASN A 172 3.40 -9.08 4.56
C ASN A 172 3.36 -7.55 4.44
N GLY A 173 2.17 -6.94 4.31
CA GLY A 173 2.00 -5.48 4.24
C GLY A 173 2.42 -4.87 2.91
N TYR A 174 2.28 -5.61 1.80
CA TYR A 174 2.68 -5.15 0.47
C TYR A 174 1.55 -4.54 -0.37
N PHE A 175 0.28 -4.79 -0.05
CA PHE A 175 -0.81 -4.02 -0.67
C PHE A 175 -0.78 -2.56 -0.24
N PHE A 176 -1.40 -1.71 -1.07
CA PHE A 176 -1.64 -0.29 -0.83
C PHE A 176 -1.86 -0.05 0.65
N PRO A 177 -1.29 1.02 1.23
CA PRO A 177 -1.32 1.26 2.67
C PRO A 177 -2.76 1.27 3.19
N SER A 178 -3.33 0.10 3.52
CA SER A 178 -4.72 -0.08 3.96
C SER A 178 -4.97 0.66 5.27
N TRP A 179 -3.88 0.93 5.98
CA TRP A 179 -3.83 1.88 7.08
C TRP A 179 -4.40 3.26 6.72
N ARG A 180 -4.30 3.74 5.47
CA ARG A 180 -4.89 4.99 4.98
C ARG A 180 -6.40 5.00 5.05
N TYR A 181 -7.02 3.84 4.90
CA TYR A 181 -8.47 3.71 4.97
C TYR A 181 -8.97 3.19 6.32
N LEU A 182 -8.04 2.78 7.18
CA LEU A 182 -8.31 2.22 8.48
C LEU A 182 -8.69 3.31 9.47
N LEU A 183 -9.87 3.14 10.07
CA LEU A 183 -10.26 3.83 11.29
C LEU A 183 -10.02 2.92 12.49
N GLU A 184 -9.13 3.36 13.39
CA GLU A 184 -8.94 2.73 14.70
C GLU A 184 -9.80 3.45 15.74
N VAL A 185 -10.72 2.69 16.37
CA VAL A 185 -11.54 3.19 17.47
C VAL A 185 -11.03 2.59 18.78
N VAL A 186 -10.59 3.45 19.71
CA VAL A 186 -9.99 3.02 20.98
C VAL A 186 -10.85 3.46 22.16
N ASN A 187 -11.03 2.58 23.15
CA ASN A 187 -11.72 2.93 24.39
C ASN A 187 -10.84 3.84 25.24
N CYS A 188 -11.19 5.13 25.29
CA CYS A 188 -10.45 6.12 26.04
C CYS A 188 -11.07 6.44 27.40
N ALA A 189 -12.14 5.73 27.83
CA ALA A 189 -12.76 5.83 29.15
C ALA A 189 -12.55 7.16 29.93
N SER A 190 -11.62 7.20 30.88
CA SER A 190 -11.27 8.39 31.68
C SER A 190 -10.39 9.41 30.95
N THR A 191 -9.57 8.98 29.99
CA THR A 191 -8.58 9.79 29.25
C THR A 191 -9.12 10.44 27.97
N ILE A 192 -10.43 10.34 27.68
CA ILE A 192 -11.02 10.95 26.47
C ILE A 192 -10.76 12.45 26.32
N HIS A 193 -10.54 13.14 27.44
CA HIS A 193 -10.32 14.58 27.47
C HIS A 193 -8.97 14.94 26.81
N GLU A 194 -7.96 14.08 26.92
CA GLU A 194 -6.69 14.20 26.19
C GLU A 194 -6.95 14.27 24.67
N VAL A 195 -7.83 13.40 24.18
CA VAL A 195 -8.18 13.32 22.75
C VAL A 195 -8.97 14.55 22.34
N HIS A 196 -10.06 14.86 23.05
CA HIS A 196 -10.99 15.92 22.63
C HIS A 196 -10.46 17.35 22.80
N GLU A 197 -9.59 17.59 23.79
CA GLU A 197 -9.15 18.95 24.13
C GLU A 197 -7.72 19.24 23.66
N LYS A 198 -6.89 18.20 23.53
CA LYS A 198 -5.46 18.34 23.23
C LYS A 198 -5.01 17.52 22.02
N ASN A 199 -5.92 16.85 21.32
CA ASN A 199 -5.65 16.05 20.12
C ASN A 199 -4.50 15.05 20.35
N VAL A 200 -4.52 14.36 21.50
CA VAL A 200 -3.53 13.34 21.81
C VAL A 200 -4.18 12.14 22.47
N PHE A 201 -3.75 10.94 22.09
CA PHE A 201 -4.09 9.72 22.81
C PHE A 201 -2.80 9.07 23.30
N MET A 202 -2.76 8.69 24.58
CA MET A 202 -1.59 8.04 25.17
C MET A 202 -1.96 6.71 25.81
N CYS A 203 -1.11 5.70 25.59
CA CYS A 203 -1.24 4.39 26.22
C CYS A 203 0.13 3.79 26.57
N PRO A 204 0.21 2.83 27.50
CA PRO A 204 1.45 2.13 27.82
C PRO A 204 2.08 1.43 26.60
N ASN A 205 3.40 1.49 26.50
CA ASN A 205 4.20 0.72 25.55
C ASN A 205 4.58 -0.66 26.13
N THR A 206 3.59 -1.47 26.49
CA THR A 206 3.81 -2.80 27.10
C THR A 206 3.40 -3.97 26.19
N GLY A 207 2.99 -3.66 24.95
CA GLY A 207 2.52 -4.65 23.98
C GLY A 207 1.16 -5.26 24.30
N GLY A 208 0.83 -6.38 23.65
CA GLY A 208 -0.41 -7.12 23.84
C GLY A 208 -1.65 -6.26 23.53
N VAL A 209 -2.47 -5.97 24.54
CA VAL A 209 -3.68 -5.16 24.38
C VAL A 209 -3.38 -3.71 23.96
N TYR A 210 -2.15 -3.24 24.15
CA TYR A 210 -1.65 -1.94 23.72
C TYR A 210 -0.86 -1.98 22.41
N SER A 211 -0.83 -3.11 21.70
CA SER A 211 -0.26 -3.15 20.36
C SER A 211 -1.23 -2.56 19.34
N HIS A 212 -0.79 -1.55 18.60
CA HIS A 212 -1.60 -0.84 17.61
C HIS A 212 -1.14 -1.17 16.18
N ARG A 213 -2.05 -0.98 15.21
CA ARG A 213 -1.72 -1.03 13.78
C ARG A 213 -1.56 0.41 13.29
N ARG A 214 -0.71 0.63 12.28
CA ARG A 214 -0.70 1.91 11.57
C ARG A 214 -2.11 2.15 11.05
N ALA A 215 -2.64 3.34 11.27
CA ALA A 215 -3.94 3.79 10.81
C ALA A 215 -3.83 5.28 10.45
N LYS A 216 -4.68 5.77 9.54
CA LYS A 216 -4.78 7.19 9.23
C LYS A 216 -5.81 7.86 10.12
N TYR A 217 -6.88 7.17 10.48
CA TYR A 217 -7.96 7.76 11.27
C TYR A 217 -8.02 7.19 12.68
N PHE A 218 -8.30 8.05 13.64
CA PHE A 218 -8.48 7.69 15.05
C PHE A 218 -9.82 8.19 15.59
N GLY A 219 -10.49 7.31 16.35
CA GLY A 219 -11.73 7.63 17.04
C GLY A 219 -11.65 7.30 18.53
N GLY A 220 -11.75 8.32 19.39
CA GLY A 220 -11.88 8.12 20.83
C GLY A 220 -13.29 7.63 21.18
N TYR A 221 -13.40 6.40 21.68
CA TYR A 221 -14.67 5.82 22.13
C TYR A 221 -14.92 6.10 23.62
N LYS A 222 -16.10 6.64 23.92
CA LYS A 222 -16.62 6.75 25.28
C LYS A 222 -18.16 6.74 25.26
N TRP A 223 -18.79 6.13 26.26
CA TRP A 223 -20.26 6.09 26.41
C TRP A 223 -21.01 5.65 25.14
N LYS A 224 -20.53 4.60 24.47
CA LYS A 224 -21.11 4.05 23.23
C LYS A 224 -21.07 4.97 22.01
N ASN A 225 -20.22 5.99 22.04
CA ASN A 225 -20.07 6.91 20.93
C ASN A 225 -18.61 7.23 20.64
N VAL A 226 -18.32 7.50 19.37
CA VAL A 226 -17.14 8.24 18.93
C VAL A 226 -17.62 9.62 18.55
N LYS A 227 -17.15 10.65 19.27
CA LYS A 227 -17.59 12.03 19.05
C LYS A 227 -16.77 12.76 17.99
N PHE A 228 -15.50 12.39 17.83
CA PHE A 228 -14.61 13.01 16.86
C PHE A 228 -13.82 11.93 16.12
N ILE A 229 -13.66 12.13 14.82
CA ILE A 229 -12.66 11.44 14.01
C ILE A 229 -11.49 12.40 13.83
N HIS A 230 -10.29 11.90 14.10
CA HIS A 230 -9.05 12.62 13.88
C HIS A 230 -8.24 11.93 12.79
N GLU A 231 -7.29 12.65 12.23
CA GLU A 231 -6.17 12.08 11.49
C GLU A 231 -5.00 11.83 12.45
N ILE A 232 -4.36 10.67 12.34
CA ILE A 232 -3.15 10.36 13.10
C ILE A 232 -1.98 10.99 12.36
N LYS A 233 -1.35 12.00 12.97
CA LYS A 233 -0.14 12.66 12.48
C LYS A 233 1.05 11.71 12.59
N ALA A 234 1.27 11.18 13.78
CA ALA A 234 2.34 10.22 14.07
C ALA A 234 2.04 9.45 15.37
N VAL A 235 2.75 8.33 15.55
CA VAL A 235 2.84 7.66 16.84
C VAL A 235 4.30 7.63 17.27
N VAL A 236 4.56 8.27 18.40
CA VAL A 236 5.88 8.40 19.01
C VAL A 236 5.94 7.48 20.22
N VAL A 237 7.00 6.69 20.32
CA VAL A 237 7.28 5.91 21.52
C VAL A 237 8.32 6.66 22.34
N ILE A 238 7.98 6.91 23.60
CA ILE A 238 8.91 7.39 24.61
C ILE A 238 9.07 6.28 25.63
N GLU A 239 10.26 5.70 25.70
CA GLU A 239 10.56 4.63 26.65
C GLU A 239 10.55 5.14 28.09
N LYS A 240 10.51 4.19 29.02
CA LYS A 240 10.49 4.45 30.46
C LYS A 240 11.56 5.48 30.84
N ASN A 241 11.21 6.40 31.74
CA ASN A 241 12.11 7.48 32.21
C ASN A 241 12.73 8.35 31.10
N TYR A 242 12.15 8.38 29.89
CA TYR A 242 12.75 9.04 28.73
C TYR A 242 14.12 8.45 28.33
N ASP A 243 14.36 7.16 28.62
CA ASP A 243 15.64 6.49 28.33
C ASP A 243 15.96 6.46 26.83
N SER A 244 14.92 6.34 25.99
CA SER A 244 15.03 6.46 24.53
C SER A 244 13.70 6.85 23.89
N GLU A 245 13.76 7.30 22.65
CA GLU A 245 12.63 7.75 21.87
C GLU A 245 12.77 7.34 20.41
N TYR A 246 11.66 6.99 19.78
CA TYR A 246 11.62 6.72 18.35
C TYR A 246 10.21 6.90 17.78
N ILE A 247 10.15 7.10 16.47
CA ILE A 247 8.90 7.14 15.72
C ILE A 247 8.47 5.71 15.39
N GLN A 248 7.29 5.29 15.85
CA GLN A 248 6.71 4.01 15.46
C GLN A 248 6.12 4.08 14.05
N TRP A 249 5.44 5.19 13.73
CA TRP A 249 5.10 5.57 12.36
C TRP A 249 4.85 7.08 12.24
N ASN A 250 5.20 7.64 11.09
CA ASN A 250 4.92 9.02 10.69
C ASN A 250 3.96 9.00 9.50
N ASN A 251 2.82 9.66 9.60
CA ASN A 251 1.85 9.81 8.50
C ASN A 251 1.84 11.24 7.95
N SER A 252 2.78 12.07 8.39
CA SER A 252 2.84 13.50 8.12
C SER A 252 4.15 13.88 7.42
N ASN A 253 4.25 15.13 6.98
CA ASN A 253 5.48 15.66 6.37
C ASN A 253 6.43 16.32 7.39
N TYR A 254 6.13 16.21 8.69
CA TYR A 254 6.98 16.77 9.76
C TYR A 254 8.19 15.87 10.01
N THR A 255 9.28 16.49 10.48
CA THR A 255 10.49 15.75 10.83
C THR A 255 10.32 14.98 12.14
N ASP A 256 11.06 13.88 12.29
CA ASP A 256 11.00 13.05 13.50
C ASP A 256 11.33 13.85 14.78
N SER A 257 12.27 14.80 14.69
CA SER A 257 12.64 15.66 15.82
C SER A 257 11.49 16.56 16.28
N GLU A 258 10.70 17.12 15.35
CA GLU A 258 9.55 17.96 15.68
C GLU A 258 8.45 17.14 16.36
N LEU A 259 8.19 15.93 15.84
CA LEU A 259 7.17 15.03 16.37
C LEU A 259 7.54 14.50 17.76
N ILE A 260 8.81 14.14 17.98
CA ILE A 260 9.28 13.68 19.30
C ILE A 260 9.15 14.81 20.33
N GLN A 261 9.53 16.03 19.95
CA GLN A 261 9.40 17.19 20.83
C GLN A 261 7.93 17.45 21.19
N GLU A 262 7.04 17.45 20.21
CA GLU A 262 5.60 17.60 20.43
C GLU A 262 5.05 16.52 21.38
N ALA A 263 5.44 15.25 21.17
CA ALA A 263 5.02 14.14 22.04
C ALA A 263 5.46 14.35 23.50
N LYS A 264 6.70 14.81 23.73
CA LYS A 264 7.21 15.13 25.07
C LYS A 264 6.40 16.25 25.72
N GLU A 265 6.09 17.32 24.96
CA GLU A 265 5.27 18.43 25.43
C GLU A 265 3.85 17.99 25.83
N LYS A 266 3.24 17.06 25.06
CA LYS A 266 1.91 16.50 25.40
C LYS A 266 1.95 15.71 26.71
N ILE A 267 2.99 14.93 26.97
CA ILE A 267 3.11 14.15 28.22
C ILE A 267 3.16 15.09 29.44
N LEU A 268 3.86 16.23 29.32
CA LEU A 268 4.03 17.21 30.40
C LEU A 268 2.72 17.95 30.78
N LEU A 269 1.65 17.80 30.01
CA LEU A 269 0.37 18.45 30.31
C LEU A 269 -0.37 17.83 31.51
N TRP A 270 0.00 16.62 31.93
CA TRP A 270 -0.69 15.90 32.99
C TRP A 270 0.26 15.20 33.95
N ASP A 271 0.17 15.54 35.24
CA ASP A 271 1.02 14.95 36.30
C ASP A 271 0.96 13.42 36.33
N TYR A 272 -0.22 12.83 36.10
CA TYR A 272 -0.34 11.37 36.11
C TYR A 272 0.38 10.70 34.94
N ARG A 273 0.55 11.37 33.79
CA ARG A 273 1.35 10.84 32.66
C ARG A 273 2.85 10.96 32.94
N ILE A 274 3.26 12.03 33.62
CA ILE A 274 4.63 12.20 34.13
C ILE A 274 4.97 11.11 35.15
N GLU A 275 4.03 10.70 36.00
CA GLU A 275 4.24 9.55 36.90
C GLU A 275 4.15 8.20 36.17
N GLU A 276 3.30 8.07 35.15
CA GLU A 276 3.16 6.83 34.38
C GLU A 276 4.43 6.48 33.60
N ILE A 277 5.07 7.48 32.97
CA ILE A 277 6.28 7.26 32.18
C ILE A 277 7.48 6.77 33.01
N LYS A 278 7.48 7.05 34.32
CA LYS A 278 8.48 6.51 35.25
C LYS A 278 8.34 5.01 35.47
N ASN A 279 7.15 4.47 35.25
CA ASN A 279 6.82 3.07 35.48
C ASN A 279 6.85 2.25 34.18
N ASN A 280 6.28 2.79 33.09
CA ASN A 280 6.20 2.15 31.77
C ASN A 280 6.59 3.13 30.67
N GLY A 281 7.10 2.66 29.53
CA GLY A 281 7.14 3.49 28.32
C GLY A 281 5.72 3.87 27.87
N LEU A 282 5.60 4.93 27.06
CA LEU A 282 4.34 5.42 26.51
C LEU A 282 4.39 5.45 24.98
N GLN A 283 3.27 5.03 24.37
CA GLN A 283 2.94 5.33 22.98
C GLN A 283 2.08 6.60 22.96
N VAL A 284 2.53 7.62 22.24
CA VAL A 284 1.89 8.93 22.10
C VAL A 284 1.37 9.09 20.68
N PHE A 285 0.07 9.03 20.51
CA PHE A 285 -0.63 9.28 19.26
C PHE A 285 -0.85 10.78 19.14
N LEU A 286 -0.11 11.43 18.25
CA LEU A 286 -0.33 12.81 17.87
C LEU A 286 -1.46 12.85 16.84
N LEU A 287 -2.53 13.56 17.17
CA LEU A 287 -3.74 13.63 16.36
C LEU A 287 -3.91 15.05 15.79
N ASP A 288 -4.54 15.14 14.63
CA ASP A 288 -4.84 16.39 13.95
C ASP A 288 -6.22 16.34 13.28
N ASN A 289 -6.68 17.50 12.79
CA ASN A 289 -7.93 17.67 12.04
C ASN A 289 -9.14 16.99 12.73
N PRO A 290 -9.47 17.35 14.00
CA PRO A 290 -10.64 16.78 14.66
C PRO A 290 -11.93 17.20 13.93
N TYR A 291 -12.74 16.23 13.55
CA TYR A 291 -14.05 16.48 12.96
C TYR A 291 -15.16 15.79 13.74
N GLU A 292 -16.19 16.56 14.11
CA GLU A 292 -17.29 16.06 14.93
C GLU A 292 -18.13 15.04 14.14
N VAL A 293 -18.45 13.93 14.80
CA VAL A 293 -19.26 12.83 14.28
C VAL A 293 -20.10 12.23 15.40
N ASN A 294 -21.15 11.49 15.04
CA ASN A 294 -21.94 10.72 16.00
C ASN A 294 -21.94 9.24 15.64
N PHE A 295 -20.75 8.61 15.69
CA PHE A 295 -20.58 7.23 15.26
C PHE A 295 -20.88 6.25 16.40
N LYS A 296 -22.17 5.95 16.54
CA LYS A 296 -22.73 5.21 17.69
C LYS A 296 -22.56 3.70 17.59
N LYS A 297 -22.26 3.09 18.75
CA LYS A 297 -22.35 1.64 18.96
C LYS A 297 -23.77 1.24 19.37
N THR A 298 -24.43 0.39 18.58
CA THR A 298 -25.82 -0.02 18.79
C THR A 298 -25.95 -1.27 19.64
N SER A 299 -25.01 -2.20 19.59
CA SER A 299 -25.08 -3.47 20.33
C SER A 299 -25.05 -3.28 21.86
N LYS A 300 -25.52 -4.27 22.62
CA LYS A 300 -25.54 -4.24 24.09
C LYS A 300 -24.11 -4.20 24.67
N GLY A 301 -23.96 -3.57 25.84
CA GLY A 301 -22.68 -3.45 26.54
C GLY A 301 -21.70 -2.42 25.94
N GLY A 302 -20.56 -2.26 26.62
CA GLY A 302 -19.45 -1.40 26.20
C GLY A 302 -18.69 -1.93 24.97
N LEU A 303 -17.56 -1.30 24.63
CA LEU A 303 -16.67 -1.84 23.59
C LEU A 303 -16.06 -3.16 24.11
N TYR A 304 -16.12 -4.21 23.29
CA TYR A 304 -15.48 -5.48 23.62
C TYR A 304 -13.99 -5.38 23.30
N GLY A 305 -13.14 -5.54 24.30
CA GLY A 305 -11.71 -5.23 24.22
C GLY A 305 -11.42 -3.73 24.28
N ASN A 306 -10.15 -3.37 24.08
CA ASN A 306 -9.69 -1.98 24.21
C ASN A 306 -9.84 -1.17 22.92
N LYS A 307 -10.02 -1.83 21.78
CA LYS A 307 -10.07 -1.19 20.47
C LYS A 307 -10.84 -2.01 19.43
N LYS A 308 -11.31 -1.35 18.39
CA LYS A 308 -11.97 -1.94 17.22
C LYS A 308 -11.45 -1.27 15.95
N TYR A 309 -11.18 -2.09 14.94
CA TYR A 309 -10.75 -1.63 13.63
C TYR A 309 -11.91 -1.65 12.64
N PHE A 310 -12.04 -0.57 11.87
CA PHE A 310 -12.95 -0.46 10.73
C PHE A 310 -12.12 -0.40 9.46
N TRP A 311 -11.94 -1.56 8.85
CA TRP A 311 -11.23 -1.71 7.59
C TRP A 311 -12.03 -1.11 6.45
N ASP A 312 -11.33 -0.46 5.52
CA ASP A 312 -11.86 0.09 4.28
C ASP A 312 -13.03 1.08 4.41
N LEU A 313 -13.40 1.49 5.62
CA LEU A 313 -14.52 2.40 5.86
C LEU A 313 -14.34 3.72 5.10
N ALA A 314 -13.12 4.25 5.07
CA ALA A 314 -12.85 5.46 4.29
C ALA A 314 -12.86 5.19 2.78
N LYS A 315 -12.44 4.00 2.31
CA LYS A 315 -12.54 3.59 0.90
C LYS A 315 -14.02 3.50 0.47
N GLU A 316 -14.86 2.82 1.25
CA GLU A 316 -16.32 2.69 1.01
C GLU A 316 -17.09 4.03 1.03
N LEU A 317 -16.52 5.04 1.68
CA LEU A 317 -17.07 6.38 1.79
C LEU A 317 -16.40 7.38 0.84
N ASN A 318 -15.41 6.95 0.04
CA ASN A 318 -14.57 7.81 -0.80
C ASN A 318 -13.99 9.00 -0.01
N ALA A 319 -13.52 8.73 1.21
CA ALA A 319 -13.02 9.73 2.13
C ALA A 319 -11.49 9.79 2.13
N THR A 320 -10.96 10.96 1.79
CA THR A 320 -9.52 11.25 1.75
C THR A 320 -9.02 11.95 3.01
N ASN A 321 -9.91 12.47 3.85
CA ASN A 321 -9.59 13.16 5.10
C ASN A 321 -10.68 12.90 6.18
N SER A 322 -10.37 13.29 7.42
CA SER A 322 -11.21 13.13 8.61
C SER A 322 -12.60 13.74 8.44
N LYS A 323 -12.68 14.92 7.82
CA LYS A 323 -13.92 15.63 7.51
C LYS A 323 -14.82 14.85 6.56
N GLU A 324 -14.28 14.36 5.44
CA GLU A 324 -15.01 13.54 4.48
C GLU A 324 -15.48 12.23 5.10
N LEU A 325 -14.64 11.59 5.91
CA LEU A 325 -14.99 10.36 6.61
C LEU A 325 -16.15 10.59 7.59
N ALA A 326 -16.06 11.62 8.43
CA ALA A 326 -17.11 12.00 9.36
C ALA A 326 -18.42 12.33 8.62
N ASN A 327 -18.36 13.14 7.55
CA ASN A 327 -19.52 13.48 6.74
C ASN A 327 -20.13 12.24 6.06
N GLY A 328 -19.32 11.32 5.56
CA GLY A 328 -19.77 10.06 4.96
C GLY A 328 -20.52 9.18 5.96
N ILE A 329 -19.98 9.06 7.18
CA ILE A 329 -20.63 8.35 8.28
C ILE A 329 -22.00 8.96 8.60
N VAL A 330 -22.08 10.29 8.72
CA VAL A 330 -23.34 11.00 9.00
C VAL A 330 -24.33 10.85 7.85
N LYS A 331 -23.89 11.07 6.61
CA LYS A 331 -24.74 11.01 5.41
C LYS A 331 -25.36 9.64 5.19
N LYS A 332 -24.59 8.56 5.42
CA LYS A 332 -25.09 7.18 5.34
C LYS A 332 -25.74 6.70 6.65
N ASN A 333 -25.85 7.56 7.67
CA ASN A 333 -26.37 7.25 9.00
C ASN A 333 -25.76 5.97 9.59
N LEU A 334 -24.45 5.82 9.45
CA LEU A 334 -23.75 4.61 9.86
C LEU A 334 -23.69 4.50 11.37
N SER A 335 -23.92 3.29 11.85
CA SER A 335 -23.71 2.88 13.23
C SER A 335 -23.12 1.48 13.22
N TRP A 336 -22.51 1.09 14.33
CA TRP A 336 -21.77 -0.17 14.37
C TRP A 336 -22.19 -1.05 15.54
N LYS A 337 -22.03 -2.36 15.35
CA LYS A 337 -22.32 -3.38 16.37
C LYS A 337 -21.07 -3.67 17.19
#